data_AF-A0A2I0WZ27-F1
#
_entry.id   AF-A0A2I0WZ27-F1
#
_cell.length_a   1.000
_cell.length_b   1.000
_cell.length_c   1.000
_cell.angle_alpha   90.00
_cell.angle_beta   90.00
_cell.angle_gamma   90.00
#
_symmetry.space_group_name_H-M   'P 1'
#
loop_
_entity.id
_entity.type
_entity.pdbx_description
1 polymer ?
#
loop_
_entity_poly.entity_id
_entity_poly.type
_entity_poly.pdbx_seq_one_letter_code
_entity_poly.pdbx_strand_id
1 'polypeptide(L)' 'MKVAKIWNFSTITPKKPNSALRKVARVRLTSGFEITAYIPGIGHNSQEHSVVLVRGGGSA' A
#
# COMPACT_ATOMS: atom_id res chain seq x y z
N MET A 1 -7.10 6.24 -11.51
CA MET A 1 -6.78 6.27 -10.06
C MET A 1 -8.07 5.96 -9.30
N LYS A 2 -8.03 5.25 -8.17
CA LYS A 2 -9.19 4.95 -7.33
C LYS A 2 -8.98 5.51 -5.92
N VAL A 3 -10.04 6.05 -5.32
CA VAL A 3 -10.02 6.52 -3.93
C VAL A 3 -10.12 5.31 -3.00
N ALA A 4 -9.31 5.30 -1.94
CA ALA A 4 -9.27 4.26 -0.94
C ALA A 4 -9.05 4.85 0.46
N LYS A 5 -9.44 4.11 1.50
CA LYS A 5 -9.12 4.43 2.89
C LYS A 5 -8.09 3.45 3.43
N ILE A 6 -7.07 3.95 4.13
CA ILE A 6 -6.06 3.09 4.76
C ILE A 6 -6.65 2.38 5.98
N TRP A 7 -6.37 1.09 6.09
CA TRP A 7 -6.74 0.27 7.23
C TRP A 7 -5.55 0.03 8.17
N ASN A 8 -4.41 -0.40 7.62
CA ASN A 8 -3.22 -0.74 8.40
C ASN A 8 -1.94 -0.58 7.55
N PHE A 9 -0.79 -0.42 8.20
CA PHE A 9 0.53 -0.46 7.59
C PHE A 9 1.28 -1.73 7.96
N SER A 10 1.98 -2.31 6.99
CA SER A 10 2.90 -3.40 7.25
C SER A 10 4.15 -3.30 6.39
N THR A 11 5.19 -4.02 6.78
CA THR A 11 6.37 -4.22 5.95
C THR A 11 6.40 -5.66 5.48
N ILE A 12 6.76 -5.87 4.21
CA ILE A 12 6.90 -7.19 3.63
C ILE A 12 8.33 -7.38 3.14
N THR A 13 8.90 -8.54 3.43
CA THR A 13 10.15 -9.00 2.85
C THR A 13 9.86 -9.58 1.46
N PRO A 14 10.50 -9.09 0.39
CA PRO A 14 10.31 -9.61 -0.95
C PRO A 14 10.84 -11.04 -1.04
N LYS A 15 10.43 -11.76 -2.09
CA LYS A 15 10.99 -13.07 -2.40
C LYS A 15 12.47 -12.93 -2.76
N LYS A 16 13.28 -13.94 -2.40
CA LYS A 16 14.68 -14.08 -2.82
C LYS A 16 14.77 -13.88 -4.35
N PRO A 17 15.76 -13.17 -4.91
CA PRO A 17 17.07 -12.77 -4.34
C PRO A 17 17.09 -11.48 -3.52
N ASN A 18 15.97 -10.75 -3.45
CA ASN A 18 15.94 -9.44 -2.81
C ASN A 18 15.68 -9.56 -1.29
N SER A 19 16.24 -8.64 -0.50
CA SER A 19 16.10 -8.62 0.97
C SER A 19 15.57 -7.29 1.55
N ALA A 20 15.30 -6.29 0.70
CA ALA A 20 14.87 -4.97 1.15
C ALA A 20 13.48 -4.97 1.77
N LEU A 21 13.28 -4.27 2.89
CA LEU A 21 11.96 -4.08 3.50
C LEU A 21 11.08 -3.16 2.63
N ARG A 22 9.94 -3.66 2.18
CA ARG A 22 8.97 -2.89 1.38
C ARG A 22 7.80 -2.47 2.25
N LYS A 23 7.58 -1.16 2.38
CA LYS A 23 6.41 -0.60 3.07
C LYS A 23 5.16 -0.79 2.20
N VAL A 24 4.11 -1.32 2.81
CA VAL A 24 2.81 -1.53 2.18
C VAL A 24 1.69 -1.04 3.09
N ALA A 25 0.61 -0.56 2.48
CA ALA A 25 -0.63 -0.24 3.18
C ALA A 25 -1.71 -1.23 2.76
N ARG A 26 -2.48 -1.72 3.73
CA ARG A 26 -3.75 -2.36 3.43
C ARG A 26 -4.81 -1.27 3.31
N VAL A 27 -5.47 -1.21 2.16
CA VAL A 27 -6.43 -0.16 1.83
C VAL A 27 -7.76 -0.76 1.43
N ARG A 28 -8.84 -0.12 1.85
CA ARG A 28 -10.20 -0.45 1.46
C ARG A 28 -10.67 0.50 0.37
N LEU A 29 -10.96 -0.05 -0.80
CA LEU A 29 -11.52 0.70 -1.92
C LEU A 29 -12.95 1.12 -1.62
N THR A 30 -13.43 2.16 -2.30
CA THR A 30 -14.85 2.55 -2.27
C THR A 30 -15.79 1.44 -2.75
N SER A 31 -15.29 0.52 -3.57
CA SER A 31 -16.00 -0.71 -3.99
C SER A 31 -16.11 -1.79 -2.90
N GLY A 32 -15.61 -1.53 -1.68
CA GLY A 32 -15.69 -2.45 -0.54
C GLY A 32 -14.56 -3.47 -0.46
N PHE A 33 -13.81 -3.67 -1.54
CA PHE A 33 -12.67 -4.60 -1.58
C PHE A 33 -11.45 -4.08 -0.83
N GLU A 34 -10.79 -4.98 -0.12
CA GLU A 34 -9.49 -4.72 0.52
C GLU A 34 -8.36 -5.17 -0.39
N ILE A 35 -7.39 -4.28 -0.60
CA ILE A 35 -6.20 -4.56 -1.39
C ILE A 35 -4.94 -4.11 -0.65
N THR A 36 -3.81 -4.71 -0.99
CA THR A 36 -2.50 -4.26 -0.51
C THR A 36 -1.90 -3.33 -1.56
N ALA A 37 -1.54 -2.11 -1.17
CA ALA A 37 -0.90 -1.12 -2.03
C ALA A 37 0.55 -0.88 -1.60
N TYR A 38 1.46 -0.83 -2.57
CA TYR A 38 2.84 -0.43 -2.32
C TYR A 38 2.92 1.07 -2.05
N ILE A 39 3.71 1.46 -1.05
CA ILE A 39 3.97 2.87 -0.75
C ILE A 39 5.35 3.20 -1.34
N PRO A 40 5.42 3.95 -2.46
CA PRO A 40 6.68 4.32 -3.07
C PRO A 40 7.39 5.40 -2.24
N GLY A 41 8.73 5.41 -2.33
CA GLY A 41 9.57 6.43 -1.68
C GLY A 41 10.08 6.06 -0.28
N ILE A 42 10.83 6.99 0.32
CA ILE A 42 11.43 6.87 1.64
C ILE A 42 10.72 7.86 2.57
N GLY A 43 10.05 7.34 3.60
CA GLY A 43 9.27 8.15 4.56
C GLY A 43 7.88 8.53 4.02
N HIS A 44 6.84 7.91 4.58
CA HIS A 44 5.46 8.38 4.40
C HIS A 44 4.94 8.89 5.74
N ASN A 45 4.05 9.88 5.70
CA ASN A 45 3.32 10.38 6.87
C ASN A 45 1.83 9.94 6.87
N SER A 46 1.45 9.05 5.96
CA SER A 46 0.10 8.49 5.94
C SER A 46 -0.23 7.80 7.25
N GLN A 47 -1.43 8.05 7.77
CA GLN A 47 -1.94 7.44 9.00
C GLN A 47 -3.07 6.46 8.66
N GLU A 48 -3.44 5.63 9.64
CA GLU A 48 -4.65 4.81 9.54
C GLU A 48 -5.87 5.72 9.33
N HIS A 49 -6.88 5.21 8.62
CA HIS A 49 -8.10 5.94 8.24
C HIS A 49 -7.91 7.13 7.29
N SER A 50 -6.68 7.45 6.89
CA SER A 50 -6.42 8.47 5.86
C SER A 50 -6.99 8.04 4.51
N VAL A 51 -7.46 9.01 3.72
CA VAL A 51 -7.94 8.81 2.36
C VAL A 51 -6.78 8.99 1.38
N VAL A 52 -6.58 8.01 0.49
CA VAL A 52 -5.49 8.01 -0.51
C VAL A 52 -6.01 7.70 -1.91
N LEU A 53 -5.27 8.18 -2.91
CA LEU A 53 -5.48 7.84 -4.31
C LEU A 53 -4.53 6.72 -4.72
N VAL A 54 -5.09 5.60 -5.16
CA VAL A 54 -4.34 4.42 -5.60
C VAL A 54 -4.33 4.38 -7.12
N ARG A 55 -3.14 4.26 -7.72
CA ARG A 55 -2.98 4.00 -9.15
C ARG A 55 -2.78 2.50 -9.36
N GLY A 56 -3.56 1.89 -10.27
CA GLY A 56 -3.32 0.52 -10.71
C GLY A 56 -2.05 0.48 -11.56
N GLY A 57 -1.04 -0.22 -11.08
CA GLY A 57 0.19 -0.54 -11.79
C GLY A 57 0.75 -1.80 -11.15
N GLY A 58 0.82 -2.89 -11.92
CA GLY A 58 1.33 -4.16 -11.42
C GLY A 58 2.81 -4.03 -11.11
N SER A 59 3.18 -4.11 -9.83
CA SER A 59 4.55 -4.39 -9.43
C SER A 59 4.83 -5.86 -9.70
N ALA A 60 5.41 -6.14 -10.87
CA ALA A 60 6.22 -7.33 -11.07
C ALA A 60 7.47 -7.27 -10.18
#